data_AF-A0A536NUG9-F1
#
_entry.id   AF-A0A536NUG9-F1
#
_cell.length_a   1.000
_cell.length_b   1.000
_cell.length_c   1.000
_cell.angle_alpha   90.00
_cell.angle_beta   90.00
_cell.angle_gamma   90.00
#
_symmetry.space_group_name_H-M   'P 1'
#
loop_
_entity.id
_entity.type
_entity.pdbx_description
1 polymer ?
#
loop_
_entity_poly.entity_id
_entity_poly.type
_entity_poly.pdbx_seq_one_letter_code
_entity_poly.pdbx_strand_id
1 'polypeptide(L)'
;DNVLGAAFLPSDGYLDPSGLALALAEGARHGGARIHEGVRVTALEVSGGAAHRVVTDQGSVETDVIVDAGGIYAPEIGAMAGVSVPIIPMAHQYLLARIAEPIPDDLPTMRDPDL
;
A
#
# COMPACT_ATOMS: atom_id res chain seq x y z
N ASP A 1 -18.31 -32.55 7.98
CA ASP A 1 -17.68 -33.17 9.17
C ASP A 1 -16.16 -33.19 8.97
N ASN A 2 -15.46 -32.14 9.43
CA ASN A 2 -13.99 -32.02 9.47
C ASN A 2 -13.51 -30.69 10.11
N VAL A 3 -14.39 -29.77 10.50
CA VAL A 3 -14.02 -28.55 11.23
C VAL A 3 -13.86 -28.88 12.71
N LEU A 4 -12.63 -28.79 13.23
CA LEU A 4 -12.32 -29.10 14.63
C LEU A 4 -12.53 -27.91 15.58
N GLY A 5 -12.50 -26.69 15.05
CA GLY A 5 -12.67 -25.46 15.82
C GLY A 5 -12.64 -24.23 14.91
N ALA A 6 -12.92 -23.07 15.51
CA ALA A 6 -12.87 -21.78 14.83
C ALA A 6 -12.41 -20.69 15.79
N ALA A 7 -11.76 -19.65 15.25
CA ALA A 7 -11.48 -18.40 15.94
C ALA A 7 -12.35 -17.31 15.31
N PHE A 8 -13.15 -16.62 16.13
CA PHE A 8 -14.04 -15.56 15.67
C PHE A 8 -13.64 -14.21 16.25
N LEU A 9 -13.41 -13.23 15.37
CA LEU A 9 -13.07 -11.86 15.71
C LEU A 9 -14.23 -10.96 15.26
N PRO A 10 -15.11 -10.51 16.19
CA PRO A 10 -16.31 -9.75 15.84
C PRO A 10 -16.02 -8.40 15.14
N SER A 11 -14.80 -7.87 15.29
CA SER A 11 -14.38 -6.60 14.71
C SER A 11 -13.64 -6.74 13.39
N ASP A 12 -13.41 -7.96 12.90
CA ASP A 12 -12.70 -8.20 11.64
C ASP A 12 -13.66 -8.08 10.43
N GLY A 13 -13.10 -7.89 9.25
CA GLY A 13 -13.88 -7.75 8.03
C GLY A 13 -13.05 -7.38 6.81
N TYR A 14 -13.70 -6.73 5.86
CA TYR A 14 -13.09 -6.22 4.64
C TYR A 14 -13.47 -4.77 4.42
N LEU A 15 -12.72 -4.11 3.56
CA LEU A 15 -12.99 -2.74 3.14
C LEU A 15 -12.67 -2.60 1.66
N ASP A 16 -13.19 -1.52 1.05
CA ASP A 16 -12.72 -1.08 -0.25
C ASP A 16 -11.38 -0.34 -0.09
N PRO A 17 -10.25 -0.93 -0.52
CA PRO A 17 -8.94 -0.31 -0.34
C PRO A 17 -8.80 0.97 -1.17
N SER A 18 -9.46 1.06 -2.33
CA SER A 18 -9.39 2.23 -3.19
C SER A 18 -10.17 3.39 -2.58
N GLY A 19 -11.39 3.12 -2.12
CA GLY A 19 -12.20 4.09 -1.39
C GLY A 19 -11.51 4.60 -0.13
N LEU A 20 -10.90 3.73 0.67
CA LEU A 20 -10.14 4.14 1.85
C LEU A 20 -8.94 5.04 1.48
N ALA A 21 -8.14 4.65 0.47
CA ALA A 21 -6.99 5.43 0.04
C ALA A 21 -7.40 6.83 -0.43
N LEU A 22 -8.47 6.94 -1.22
CA LEU A 22 -8.99 8.23 -1.69
C LEU A 22 -9.53 9.09 -0.56
N ALA A 23 -10.25 8.51 0.39
CA ALA A 23 -10.75 9.23 1.57
C ALA A 23 -9.60 9.77 2.44
N LEU A 24 -8.53 8.99 2.62
CA LEU A 24 -7.32 9.45 3.32
C LEU A 24 -6.60 10.55 2.55
N ALA A 25 -6.51 10.45 1.21
CA ALA A 25 -5.91 11.47 0.37
C ALA A 25 -6.68 12.80 0.43
N GLU A 26 -8.02 12.74 0.45
CA GLU A 26 -8.89 13.90 0.65
C GLU A 26 -8.66 14.53 2.04
N GLY A 27 -8.64 13.72 3.10
CA GLY A 27 -8.34 14.18 4.45
C GLY A 27 -6.95 14.84 4.55
N ALA A 28 -5.95 14.27 3.89
CA ALA A 28 -4.60 14.84 3.84
C ALA A 28 -4.57 16.20 3.13
N ARG A 29 -5.28 16.34 1.99
CA ARG A 29 -5.42 17.62 1.29
C ARG A 29 -6.11 18.68 2.17
N HIS A 30 -7.17 18.31 2.88
CA HIS A 30 -7.81 19.19 3.86
C HIS A 30 -6.87 19.60 5.01
N GLY A 31 -5.96 18.71 5.40
CA GLY A 31 -4.87 18.99 6.33
C GLY A 31 -3.70 19.81 5.76
N GLY A 32 -3.76 20.22 4.49
CA GLY A 32 -2.74 21.04 3.82
C GLY A 32 -1.68 20.27 3.05
N ALA A 33 -1.78 18.94 2.94
CA ALA A 33 -0.88 18.15 2.12
C ALA A 33 -1.09 18.44 0.62
N ARG A 34 -0.01 18.38 -0.15
CA ARG A 34 -0.05 18.48 -1.62
C ARG A 34 0.21 17.10 -2.20
N ILE A 35 -0.69 16.63 -3.05
CA ILE A 35 -0.59 15.32 -3.71
C ILE A 35 -0.40 15.58 -5.19
N HIS A 36 0.74 15.13 -5.72
CA HIS A 36 1.11 15.25 -7.12
C HIS A 36 1.12 13.85 -7.75
N GLU A 37 0.12 13.56 -8.58
CA GLU A 37 0.00 12.30 -9.31
C GLU A 37 0.62 12.44 -10.70
N GLY A 38 1.05 11.33 -11.30
CA GLY A 38 1.73 11.35 -12.59
C GLY A 38 3.12 12.01 -12.55
N VAL A 39 3.71 12.14 -11.36
CA VAL A 39 5.06 12.67 -11.15
C VAL A 39 5.96 11.53 -10.70
N ARG A 40 6.93 11.16 -11.52
CA ARG A 40 7.83 10.03 -11.27
C ARG A 40 9.10 10.51 -10.59
N VAL A 41 9.43 9.92 -9.43
CA VAL A 41 10.75 10.08 -8.82
C VAL A 41 11.81 9.36 -9.68
N THR A 42 12.88 10.06 -10.02
CA THR A 42 13.96 9.57 -10.89
C THR A 42 15.31 9.51 -10.18
N ALA A 43 15.52 10.32 -9.14
CA ALA A 43 16.70 10.25 -8.27
C ALA A 43 16.42 10.88 -6.90
N LEU A 44 17.24 10.49 -5.91
CA LEU A 44 17.29 11.09 -4.59
C LEU A 44 18.69 11.68 -4.37
N GLU A 45 18.78 12.95 -3.97
CA GLU A 45 20.08 13.55 -3.66
C GLU A 45 20.36 13.47 -2.16
N VAL A 46 21.47 12.83 -1.82
CA VAL A 46 21.92 12.59 -0.44
C VAL A 46 23.30 13.22 -0.27
N SER A 47 23.47 14.03 0.77
CA SER A 47 24.73 14.69 1.10
C SER A 47 24.97 14.63 2.60
N GLY A 48 26.20 14.34 3.02
CA GLY A 48 26.54 14.22 4.46
C GLY A 48 25.73 13.14 5.20
N GLY A 49 25.20 12.15 4.50
CA GLY A 49 24.33 11.10 5.07
C GLY A 49 22.87 11.49 5.24
N ALA A 50 22.45 12.68 4.79
CA ALA A 50 21.06 13.14 4.82
C ALA A 50 20.52 13.38 3.40
N ALA A 51 19.31 12.92 3.14
CA ALA A 51 18.60 13.27 1.91
C ALA A 51 18.13 14.73 1.99
N HIS A 52 18.23 15.47 0.89
CA HIS A 52 17.85 16.88 0.86
C HIS A 52 17.00 17.28 -0.36
N ARG A 53 16.95 16.43 -1.40
CA ARG A 53 16.17 16.71 -2.62
C ARG A 53 15.63 15.42 -3.24
N VAL A 54 14.38 15.50 -3.71
CA VAL A 54 13.76 14.51 -4.61
C VAL A 54 13.81 15.08 -6.03
N VAL A 55 14.39 14.33 -6.97
CA VAL A 55 14.37 14.66 -8.39
C VAL A 55 13.23 13.90 -9.06
N THR A 56 12.41 14.60 -9.84
CA THR A 56 11.29 14.02 -10.58
C THR A 56 11.36 14.37 -12.05
N ASP A 57 10.53 13.73 -12.87
CA ASP A 57 10.35 14.06 -14.28
C ASP A 57 9.65 15.42 -14.54
N GLN A 58 9.13 16.06 -13.49
CA GLN A 58 8.47 17.37 -13.55
C GLN A 58 9.20 18.46 -12.74
N GLY A 59 10.44 18.21 -12.33
CA GLY A 59 11.26 19.12 -11.54
C GLY A 59 11.66 18.52 -10.19
N SER A 60 12.35 19.32 -9.37
CA SER A 60 12.88 18.85 -8.09
C SER A 60 12.14 19.47 -6.91
N VAL A 61 12.11 18.74 -5.80
CA VAL A 61 11.51 19.17 -4.53
C VAL A 61 12.59 19.10 -3.44
N GLU A 62 12.91 20.24 -2.83
CA GLU A 62 13.75 20.29 -1.62
C GLU A 62 12.95 19.76 -0.43
N THR A 63 13.55 18.92 0.39
CA THR A 63 12.92 18.39 1.60
C THR A 63 13.96 17.90 2.59
N ASP A 64 13.69 18.07 3.89
CA ASP A 64 14.55 17.57 4.95
C ASP A 64 14.35 16.07 5.21
N VAL A 65 13.18 15.54 4.83
CA VAL A 65 12.78 14.15 5.10
C VAL A 65 12.13 13.54 3.86
N ILE A 66 12.50 12.30 3.58
CA ILE A 66 11.91 11.47 2.52
C ILE A 66 11.40 10.20 3.16
N VAL A 67 10.15 9.82 2.85
CA VAL A 67 9.55 8.55 3.26
C VAL A 67 9.30 7.73 2.00
N ASP A 68 9.95 6.58 1.89
CA ASP A 68 9.66 5.62 0.82
C ASP A 68 8.40 4.82 1.14
N ALA A 69 7.35 5.07 0.36
CA ALA A 69 6.08 4.34 0.39
C ALA A 69 5.77 3.74 -0.99
N GLY A 70 6.80 3.39 -1.78
CA GLY A 70 6.68 2.91 -3.16
C GLY A 70 6.17 1.48 -3.36
N GLY A 71 5.76 0.81 -2.28
CA GLY A 71 5.24 -0.56 -2.32
C GLY A 71 6.24 -1.52 -2.97
N ILE A 72 5.82 -2.20 -4.04
CA ILE A 72 6.69 -3.13 -4.78
C ILE A 72 7.94 -2.47 -5.40
N TYR A 73 7.93 -1.15 -5.57
CA TYR A 73 9.04 -0.38 -6.14
C TYR A 73 10.01 0.18 -5.08
N ALA A 74 9.79 -0.12 -3.80
CA ALA A 74 10.65 0.36 -2.72
C ALA A 74 12.13 -0.06 -2.88
N PRO A 75 12.48 -1.27 -3.39
CA PRO A 75 13.87 -1.61 -3.68
C PRO A 75 14.53 -0.66 -4.70
N GLU A 76 13.82 -0.32 -5.77
CA GLU A 76 14.31 0.58 -6.81
C GLU A 76 14.47 2.01 -6.29
N ILE A 77 13.53 2.48 -5.46
CA ILE A 77 13.60 3.81 -4.83
C ILE A 77 14.74 3.86 -3.80
N GLY A 78 14.83 2.87 -2.91
CA GLY A 78 15.89 2.76 -1.92
C GLY A 78 17.29 2.75 -2.56
N ALA A 79 17.46 2.07 -3.69
CA ALA A 79 18.71 2.04 -4.44
C ALA A 79 19.17 3.45 -4.90
N MET A 80 18.24 4.39 -5.16
CA MET A 80 18.57 5.78 -5.50
C MET A 80 19.28 6.51 -4.35
N ALA A 81 19.04 6.09 -3.10
CA ALA A 81 19.69 6.61 -1.91
C ALA A 81 20.84 5.69 -1.41
N GLY A 82 21.21 4.64 -2.15
CA GLY A 82 22.20 3.66 -1.71
C GLY A 82 21.71 2.75 -0.57
N VAL A 83 20.40 2.64 -0.37
CA VAL A 83 19.77 1.80 0.66
C VAL A 83 19.22 0.52 0.04
N SER A 84 19.45 -0.61 0.69
CA SER A 84 18.83 -1.88 0.31
C SER A 84 17.52 -2.07 1.06
N VAL A 85 16.41 -2.23 0.33
CA VAL A 85 15.10 -2.59 0.88
C VAL A 85 14.83 -4.08 0.60
N PRO A 86 14.82 -4.96 1.61
CA PRO A 86 14.83 -6.41 1.41
C PRO A 86 13.42 -6.98 1.22
N ILE A 87 12.71 -6.55 0.17
CA ILE A 87 11.40 -7.11 -0.22
C ILE A 87 11.44 -7.73 -1.61
N ILE A 88 10.60 -8.74 -1.83
CA ILE A 88 10.46 -9.42 -3.14
C ILE A 88 8.98 -9.35 -3.54
N PRO A 89 8.63 -8.74 -4.69
CA PRO A 89 7.26 -8.72 -5.18
C PRO A 89 6.76 -10.14 -5.51
N MET A 90 5.53 -10.44 -5.13
CA MET A 90 4.89 -11.73 -5.41
C MET A 90 3.50 -11.52 -5.99
N ALA A 91 3.11 -12.41 -6.90
CA ALA A 91 1.75 -12.46 -7.40
C ALA A 91 0.85 -13.22 -6.40
N HIS A 92 -0.31 -12.65 -6.10
CA HIS A 92 -1.38 -13.29 -5.34
C HIS A 92 -2.65 -13.25 -6.19
N GLN A 93 -3.35 -14.38 -6.29
CA GLN A 93 -4.54 -14.54 -7.11
C GLN A 93 -5.80 -14.58 -6.24
N TYR A 94 -6.86 -13.94 -6.73
CA TYR A 94 -8.21 -14.07 -6.19
C TYR A 94 -9.18 -14.36 -7.33
N LEU A 95 -10.30 -15.01 -7.02
CA LEU A 95 -11.36 -15.31 -7.98
C LEU A 95 -12.63 -14.58 -7.56
N LEU A 96 -13.28 -13.94 -8.54
CA LEU A 96 -14.60 -13.37 -8.36
C LEU A 96 -15.61 -14.30 -9.02
N ALA A 97 -16.48 -14.89 -8.21
CA ALA A 97 -17.52 -15.79 -8.68
C ALA A 97 -18.89 -15.09 -8.61
N ARG A 98 -19.74 -15.38 -9.60
CA ARG A 98 -21.17 -15.10 -9.49
C ARG A 98 -21.83 -16.29 -8.80
N ILE A 99 -22.42 -16.06 -7.65
CA ILE A 99 -23.12 -17.08 -6.88
C ILE A 99 -24.61 -16.96 -7.21
N ALA A 100 -25.26 -18.09 -7.52
CA ALA A 100 -26.67 -18.11 -7.92
C ALA A 100 -27.59 -17.98 -6.70
N GLU A 101 -27.18 -18.58 -5.59
CA GLU A 101 -27.83 -18.49 -4.30
C GLU A 101 -27.50 -17.18 -3.58
N PRO A 102 -28.46 -16.57 -2.86
CA PRO A 102 -28.18 -15.42 -2.01
C PRO A 102 -27.18 -15.77 -0.92
N ILE A 103 -26.21 -14.88 -0.70
CA ILE A 103 -25.25 -14.97 0.41
C ILE A 103 -25.77 -14.05 1.53
N PRO A 104 -25.79 -14.49 2.80
CA PRO A 104 -26.13 -13.62 3.92
C PRO A 104 -25.17 -12.42 4.03
N ASP A 105 -25.71 -11.23 4.28
CA ASP A 105 -24.93 -9.99 4.42
C ASP A 105 -24.05 -9.97 5.68
N ASP A 106 -24.38 -10.81 6.67
CA ASP A 106 -23.67 -10.94 7.95
C ASP A 106 -22.66 -12.11 7.97
N LEU A 107 -22.39 -12.71 6.81
CA LEU A 107 -21.39 -13.77 6.71
C LEU A 107 -19.99 -13.20 7.03
N PRO A 108 -19.27 -13.75 8.03
CA PRO A 108 -17.95 -13.26 8.37
C PRO A 108 -16.94 -13.54 7.26
N THR A 109 -15.88 -12.74 7.21
CA THR A 109 -14.72 -13.09 6.38
C THR A 109 -14.15 -14.41 6.88
N MET A 110 -14.00 -15.38 5.97
CA MET A 110 -13.56 -16.72 6.31
C MET A 110 -12.17 -16.99 5.76
N ARG A 111 -11.37 -17.72 6.56
CA ARG A 111 -10.10 -18.27 6.14
C ARG A 111 -10.10 -19.76 6.48
N ASP A 112 -9.86 -20.57 5.47
CA ASP A 112 -9.47 -21.97 5.66
C ASP A 112 -7.94 -22.03 5.54
N PRO A 113 -7.20 -22.19 6.65
CA PRO A 113 -5.75 -22.23 6.62
C PRO A 113 -5.21 -23.62 6.30
N ASP A 114 -6.06 -24.65 6.28
CA ASP A 114 -5.65 -26.01 5.96
C ASP A 114 -5.40 -26.11 4.43
N LEU A 115 -4.39 -26.89 4.06
CA LEU A 115 -4.03 -27.21 2.67
C LEU A 115 -4.63 -28.55 2.25
#